data_AF-A0A317Y4D3-F1
#
_entry.id   AF-A0A317Y4D3-F1
#
_cell.length_a   1.000
_cell.length_b   1.000
_cell.length_c   1.000
_cell.angle_alpha   90.00
_cell.angle_beta   90.00
_cell.angle_gamma   90.00
#
_symmetry.space_group_name_H-M   'P 1'
#
loop_
_entity.id
_entity.type
_entity.pdbx_description
1 polymer ?
#
loop_
_entity_poly.entity_id
_entity_poly.type
_entity_poly.pdbx_seq_one_letter_code
_entity_poly.pdbx_strand_id
1 'polypeptide(L)'
;VTFFAKDIKFSEWKGDILAVTVTEKDLSKDAYSKFENAVLKKLDDQLGGLLSEAAVEEDFTGKTGQSVVLRLAGQGFKRVGLIGLGTVLGLYEDNRYKSESKKVHLKQVDIIGLGSGAEVDQKIKYANDLSSGVIFGRELVNSPANVLTPAVLAEEASKIASTFSDVFTATVLDVEKCKELKMGSYLGVAAASANPPHFIHLCYKPTDGNIKRKLVIVGKGLTFDSGGYNIKTGPGCSIELMKFDMGGSAAVFGAAKALGQIKPPGVEWHRHENW
;
A
#
# COMPACT_ATOMS: atom_id res chain seq x y z
N VAL A 1 -8.02 6.87 -7.11
CA VAL A 1 -8.29 8.08 -6.28
C VAL A 1 -7.23 9.10 -6.63
N THR A 2 -7.61 10.36 -6.88
CA THR A 2 -6.68 11.45 -7.14
C THR A 2 -6.48 12.28 -5.88
N PHE A 3 -5.24 12.67 -5.59
CA PHE A 3 -4.88 13.43 -4.39
C PHE A 3 -4.38 14.82 -4.78
N PHE A 4 -4.86 15.86 -4.11
CA PHE A 4 -4.44 17.24 -4.33
C PHE A 4 -4.13 17.92 -2.99
N ALA A 5 -3.05 18.71 -2.92
CA ALA A 5 -2.87 19.68 -1.85
C ALA A 5 -3.57 20.99 -2.24
N LYS A 6 -4.36 21.55 -1.31
CA LYS A 6 -5.06 22.82 -1.54
C LYS A 6 -4.80 23.81 -0.42
N ASP A 7 -4.42 25.01 -0.80
CA ASP A 7 -4.32 26.15 0.11
C ASP A 7 -5.63 26.95 0.07
N ILE A 8 -6.65 26.38 0.70
CA ILE A 8 -7.98 26.98 0.85
C ILE A 8 -8.42 26.83 2.30
N LYS A 9 -9.28 27.72 2.77
CA LYS A 9 -9.89 27.53 4.09
C LYS A 9 -10.84 26.35 4.03
N PHE A 10 -10.85 25.49 5.04
CA PHE A 10 -11.82 24.38 5.10
C PHE A 10 -13.27 24.86 5.00
N SER A 11 -13.56 26.07 5.48
CA SER A 11 -14.87 26.71 5.42
C SER A 11 -15.33 27.06 3.99
N GLU A 12 -14.40 27.13 3.04
CA GLU A 12 -14.65 27.43 1.63
C GLU A 12 -14.65 26.15 0.77
N TRP A 13 -14.19 25.02 1.35
CA TRP A 13 -14.15 23.74 0.66
C TRP A 13 -15.56 23.19 0.41
N LYS A 14 -15.75 22.58 -0.76
CA LYS A 14 -17.01 21.94 -1.15
C LYS A 14 -16.75 20.52 -1.61
N GLY A 15 -17.56 19.58 -1.13
CA GLY A 15 -17.45 18.17 -1.51
C GLY A 15 -18.39 17.26 -0.72
N ASP A 16 -18.18 15.95 -0.83
CA ASP A 16 -19.08 14.97 -0.20
C ASP A 16 -18.76 14.75 1.29
N ILE A 17 -17.49 14.73 1.68
CA ILE A 17 -17.05 14.47 3.06
C ILE A 17 -15.84 15.32 3.40
N LEU A 18 -15.93 16.13 4.45
CA LEU A 18 -14.78 16.76 5.09
C LEU A 18 -14.29 15.86 6.24
N ALA A 19 -13.10 15.28 6.11
CA ALA A 19 -12.49 14.51 7.19
C ALA A 19 -11.44 15.36 7.92
N VAL A 20 -11.54 15.44 9.25
CA VAL A 20 -10.59 16.16 10.11
C VAL A 20 -9.90 15.15 10.99
N THR A 21 -8.58 15.02 10.80
CA THR A 21 -7.76 14.16 11.64
C THR A 21 -7.38 14.88 12.92
N VAL A 22 -7.61 14.23 14.06
CA VAL A 22 -7.40 14.84 15.38
C VAL A 22 -6.63 13.88 16.29
N THR A 23 -5.83 14.45 17.18
CA THR A 23 -5.20 13.74 18.30
C THR A 23 -6.01 13.95 19.59
N GLU A 24 -5.71 13.16 20.62
CA GLU A 24 -6.30 13.38 21.97
C GLU A 24 -6.04 14.81 22.47
N LYS A 25 -4.89 15.41 22.13
CA LYS A 25 -4.55 16.80 22.50
C LYS A 25 -5.40 17.83 21.75
N ASP A 26 -5.79 17.55 20.52
CA ASP A 26 -6.61 18.48 19.72
C ASP A 26 -8.03 18.61 20.26
N LEU A 27 -8.51 17.61 21.00
CA LEU A 27 -9.85 17.57 21.58
C LEU A 27 -9.93 18.20 22.99
N SER A 28 -8.88 18.88 23.44
CA SER A 28 -8.96 19.66 24.68
C SER A 28 -10.09 20.68 24.58
N LYS A 29 -10.85 20.79 25.68
CA LYS A 29 -12.01 21.68 25.79
C LYS A 29 -11.74 22.72 26.88
N ASP A 30 -12.23 23.94 26.64
CA ASP A 30 -12.21 25.01 27.62
C ASP A 30 -13.24 24.79 28.74
N ALA A 31 -13.28 25.71 29.71
CA ALA A 31 -14.21 25.67 30.84
C ALA A 31 -15.70 25.68 30.43
N TYR A 32 -16.02 25.99 29.17
CA TYR A 32 -17.37 26.01 28.61
C TYR A 32 -17.64 24.82 27.68
N SER A 33 -16.81 23.78 27.73
CA SER A 33 -16.91 22.58 26.89
C SER A 33 -16.74 22.82 25.38
N LYS A 34 -16.16 23.96 24.98
CA LYS A 34 -15.82 24.25 23.59
C LYS A 34 -14.40 23.80 23.26
N PHE A 35 -14.17 23.37 22.02
CA PHE A 35 -12.82 23.00 21.58
C PHE A 35 -11.84 24.17 21.69
N GLU A 36 -10.64 23.91 22.18
CA GLU A 36 -9.54 24.89 22.21
C GLU A 36 -8.82 24.95 20.85
N ASN A 37 -8.74 23.82 20.14
CA ASN A 37 -8.16 23.76 18.80
C ASN A 37 -8.93 24.70 17.84
N ALA A 38 -8.23 25.64 17.23
CA ALA A 38 -8.84 26.70 16.43
C ALA A 38 -9.62 26.20 15.20
N VAL A 39 -9.19 25.09 14.59
CA VAL A 39 -9.89 24.48 13.45
C VAL A 39 -11.18 23.84 13.93
N LEU A 40 -11.12 23.03 14.98
CA LEU A 40 -12.29 22.38 15.57
C LEU A 40 -13.29 23.37 16.13
N LYS A 41 -12.83 24.41 16.83
CA LYS A 41 -13.66 25.49 17.35
C LYS A 41 -14.43 26.19 16.23
N LYS A 42 -13.73 26.62 15.18
CA LYS A 42 -14.34 27.31 14.04
C LYS A 42 -15.33 26.40 13.29
N LEU A 43 -15.00 25.12 13.14
CA LEU A 43 -15.88 24.15 12.50
C LEU A 43 -17.13 23.91 13.35
N ASP A 44 -16.98 23.71 14.66
CA ASP A 44 -18.10 23.47 15.58
C ASP A 44 -19.01 24.70 15.71
N ASP A 45 -18.43 25.91 15.77
CA ASP A 45 -19.19 27.17 15.75
C ASP A 45 -20.00 27.31 14.43
N GLN A 46 -19.46 26.87 13.29
CA GLN A 46 -20.21 26.84 12.00
C GLN A 46 -21.35 25.81 11.99
N LEU A 47 -21.24 24.78 12.81
CA LEU A 47 -22.23 23.70 12.94
C LEU A 47 -23.16 23.90 14.14
N GLY A 48 -23.04 25.02 14.85
CA GLY A 48 -23.89 25.34 16.01
C GLY A 48 -23.66 24.44 17.23
N GLY A 49 -22.45 23.89 17.41
CA GLY A 49 -22.11 23.02 18.55
C GLY A 49 -22.32 21.52 18.31
N LEU A 50 -22.88 21.14 17.15
CA LEU A 50 -23.23 19.76 16.84
C LEU A 50 -22.02 18.80 16.89
N LEU A 51 -20.81 19.28 16.59
CA LEU A 51 -19.62 18.45 16.54
C LEU A 51 -19.13 18.12 17.95
N SER A 52 -19.17 19.08 18.87
CA SER A 52 -18.78 18.87 20.26
C SER A 52 -19.81 18.04 21.04
N GLU A 53 -21.09 18.16 20.71
CA GLU A 53 -22.18 17.31 21.23
C GLU A 53 -21.98 15.86 20.80
N ALA A 54 -21.87 15.60 19.49
CA ALA A 54 -21.68 14.26 18.95
C ALA A 54 -20.40 13.58 19.48
N ALA A 55 -19.31 14.34 19.65
CA ALA A 55 -18.08 13.80 20.21
C ALA A 55 -18.26 13.30 21.66
N VAL A 56 -19.12 13.95 22.45
CA VAL A 56 -19.44 13.50 23.82
C VAL A 56 -20.39 12.31 23.80
N GLU A 57 -21.44 12.35 22.97
CA GLU A 57 -22.43 11.27 22.86
C GLU A 57 -21.81 9.95 22.39
N GLU A 58 -20.82 10.02 21.48
CA GLU A 58 -20.14 8.84 20.92
C GLU A 58 -18.83 8.47 21.67
N ASP A 59 -18.54 9.07 22.82
CA ASP A 59 -17.29 8.87 23.60
C ASP A 59 -16.01 9.00 22.74
N PHE A 60 -16.02 9.99 21.84
CA PHE A 60 -14.92 10.26 20.95
C PHE A 60 -13.86 11.13 21.62
N THR A 61 -12.69 10.54 21.84
CA THR A 61 -11.56 11.15 22.54
C THR A 61 -10.33 11.32 21.63
N GLY A 62 -10.45 11.03 20.33
CA GLY A 62 -9.37 11.20 19.36
C GLY A 62 -8.32 10.09 19.39
N LYS A 63 -8.61 8.99 20.09
CA LYS A 63 -7.77 7.80 20.08
C LYS A 63 -7.73 7.17 18.70
N THR A 64 -6.60 6.55 18.37
CA THR A 64 -6.40 5.80 17.13
C THR A 64 -7.56 4.84 16.87
N GLY A 65 -8.16 4.92 15.68
CA GLY A 65 -9.26 4.05 15.27
C GLY A 65 -10.66 4.50 15.69
N GLN A 66 -10.80 5.53 16.53
CA GLN A 66 -12.10 6.16 16.76
C GLN A 66 -12.49 7.06 15.57
N SER A 67 -13.79 7.15 15.31
CA SER A 67 -14.34 8.11 14.34
C SER A 67 -15.76 8.51 14.70
N VAL A 68 -16.10 9.78 14.45
CA VAL A 68 -17.48 10.32 14.50
C VAL A 68 -17.81 10.86 13.13
N VAL A 69 -18.99 10.55 12.57
CA VAL A 69 -19.39 11.02 11.23
C VAL A 69 -20.80 11.58 11.25
N LEU A 70 -20.92 12.88 10.97
CA LEU A 70 -22.19 13.61 10.96
C LEU A 70 -22.64 13.92 9.53
N ARG A 71 -23.94 13.74 9.25
CA ARG A 71 -24.59 14.21 8.02
C ARG A 71 -25.15 15.61 8.25
N LEU A 72 -24.82 16.53 7.35
CA LEU A 72 -25.19 17.94 7.47
C LEU A 72 -26.08 18.37 6.31
N ALA A 73 -27.03 19.26 6.60
CA ALA A 73 -27.85 19.94 5.60
C ALA A 73 -27.43 21.42 5.52
N GLY A 74 -27.43 22.01 4.32
CA GLY A 74 -27.18 23.44 4.13
C GLY A 74 -25.72 23.90 4.15
N GLN A 75 -24.75 23.00 4.38
CA GLN A 75 -23.33 23.31 4.36
C GLN A 75 -22.68 23.04 2.99
N GLY A 76 -21.49 23.59 2.75
CA GLY A 76 -20.70 23.34 1.53
C GLY A 76 -20.28 21.88 1.34
N PHE A 77 -20.36 21.07 2.40
CA PHE A 77 -20.10 19.64 2.41
C PHE A 77 -21.26 18.84 2.99
N LYS A 78 -21.45 17.62 2.48
CA LYS A 78 -22.56 16.75 2.88
C LYS A 78 -22.33 16.07 4.23
N ARG A 79 -21.09 15.71 4.55
CA ARG A 79 -20.73 15.07 5.82
C ARG A 79 -19.46 15.67 6.38
N VAL A 80 -19.33 15.62 7.70
CA VAL A 80 -18.08 15.90 8.40
C VAL A 80 -17.71 14.71 9.26
N GLY A 81 -16.44 14.32 9.27
CA GLY A 81 -15.94 13.21 10.07
C GLY A 81 -14.73 13.61 10.89
N LEU A 82 -14.73 13.32 12.19
CA LEU A 82 -13.53 13.33 13.01
C LEU A 82 -12.90 11.94 12.97
N ILE A 83 -11.59 11.86 12.71
CA ILE A 83 -10.88 10.59 12.60
C ILE A 83 -9.65 10.63 13.51
N GLY A 84 -9.58 9.72 14.47
CA GLY A 84 -8.36 9.50 15.25
C GLY A 84 -7.27 8.91 14.35
N LEU A 85 -6.07 9.49 14.36
CA LEU A 85 -5.04 9.25 13.34
C LEU A 85 -4.79 7.75 13.05
N GLY A 86 -5.04 7.33 11.79
CA GLY A 86 -4.88 5.97 11.29
C GLY A 86 -4.58 5.95 9.79
N THR A 87 -3.83 4.97 9.31
CA THR A 87 -3.03 5.03 8.06
C THR A 87 -3.82 4.86 6.74
N VAL A 88 -3.29 5.48 5.68
CA VAL A 88 -3.86 5.64 4.30
C VAL A 88 -4.11 4.31 3.55
N LEU A 89 -3.54 3.19 3.98
CA LEU A 89 -3.68 1.90 3.30
C LEU A 89 -5.04 1.22 3.50
N GLY A 90 -5.92 1.76 4.33
CA GLY A 90 -7.25 1.21 4.62
C GLY A 90 -8.27 1.32 3.49
N LEU A 91 -7.97 2.12 2.45
CA LEU A 91 -8.90 2.33 1.33
C LEU A 91 -8.82 1.24 0.25
N TYR A 92 -7.78 0.41 0.27
CA TYR A 92 -7.61 -0.68 -0.70
C TYR A 92 -8.37 -1.92 -0.23
N GLU A 93 -9.39 -2.32 -0.99
CA GLU A 93 -10.07 -3.60 -0.86
C GLU A 93 -9.82 -4.45 -2.12
N ASP A 94 -9.28 -5.64 -1.94
CA ASP A 94 -9.02 -6.58 -3.04
C ASP A 94 -10.27 -7.41 -3.33
N ASN A 95 -10.92 -7.10 -4.45
CA ASN A 95 -12.16 -7.75 -4.86
C ASN A 95 -11.97 -8.67 -6.09
N ARG A 96 -10.74 -8.95 -6.53
CA ARG A 96 -10.44 -9.73 -7.76
C ARG A 96 -11.01 -11.15 -7.74
N TYR A 97 -11.27 -11.71 -6.57
CA TYR A 97 -11.76 -13.08 -6.39
C TYR A 97 -13.16 -13.15 -5.76
N LYS A 98 -13.91 -12.04 -5.73
CA LYS A 98 -15.32 -12.02 -5.31
C LYS A 98 -16.22 -12.00 -6.55
N SER A 99 -17.27 -12.82 -6.55
CA SER A 99 -18.30 -12.82 -7.62
C SER A 99 -19.13 -11.54 -7.63
N GLU A 100 -19.39 -10.97 -6.45
CA GLU A 100 -20.04 -9.69 -6.25
C GLU A 100 -19.06 -8.74 -5.56
N SER A 101 -18.85 -7.55 -6.14
CA SER A 101 -17.97 -6.54 -5.58
C SER A 101 -18.68 -5.20 -5.45
N LYS A 102 -18.40 -4.49 -4.35
CA LYS A 102 -18.89 -3.13 -4.16
C LYS A 102 -18.04 -2.18 -4.99
N LYS A 103 -18.70 -1.23 -5.67
CA LYS A 103 -17.98 -0.19 -6.42
C LYS A 103 -17.22 0.70 -5.45
N VAL A 104 -15.95 0.96 -5.75
CA VAL A 104 -15.19 2.00 -5.05
C VAL A 104 -15.75 3.36 -5.44
N HIS A 105 -16.31 4.09 -4.47
CA HIS A 105 -16.95 5.38 -4.71
C HIS A 105 -16.01 6.58 -4.50
N LEU A 106 -14.90 6.40 -3.77
CA LEU A 106 -13.93 7.46 -3.54
C LEU A 106 -13.17 7.78 -4.83
N LYS A 107 -13.28 9.01 -5.31
CA LYS A 107 -12.62 9.47 -6.55
C LYS A 107 -11.49 10.44 -6.28
N GLN A 108 -11.65 11.33 -5.30
CA GLN A 108 -10.73 12.42 -5.02
C GLN A 108 -10.58 12.66 -3.52
N VAL A 109 -9.37 13.03 -3.11
CA VAL A 109 -9.04 13.49 -1.76
C VAL A 109 -8.30 14.81 -1.88
N ASP A 110 -8.82 15.84 -1.24
CA ASP A 110 -8.14 17.13 -1.09
C ASP A 110 -7.51 17.21 0.30
N ILE A 111 -6.21 17.44 0.36
CA ILE A 111 -5.44 17.64 1.59
C ILE A 111 -5.34 19.15 1.83
N ILE A 112 -5.90 19.62 2.94
CA ILE A 112 -6.03 21.05 3.26
C ILE A 112 -5.17 21.38 4.48
N GLY A 113 -4.52 22.54 4.47
CA GLY A 113 -3.83 23.08 5.66
C GLY A 113 -2.42 22.53 5.89
N LEU A 114 -1.87 21.75 4.96
CA LEU A 114 -0.49 21.24 4.99
C LEU A 114 0.42 21.95 3.96
N GLY A 115 -0.02 23.11 3.46
CA GLY A 115 0.63 23.85 2.38
C GLY A 115 0.16 23.42 0.99
N SER A 116 0.69 24.09 -0.04
CA SER A 116 0.45 23.79 -1.45
C SER A 116 1.71 24.06 -2.28
N GLY A 117 1.68 23.65 -3.56
CA GLY A 117 2.76 23.89 -4.50
C GLY A 117 3.68 22.69 -4.71
N ALA A 118 4.70 22.89 -5.56
CA ALA A 118 5.47 21.81 -6.19
C ALA A 118 6.12 20.84 -5.18
N GLU A 119 6.60 21.31 -4.03
CA GLU A 119 7.21 20.45 -3.02
C GLU A 119 6.19 19.48 -2.39
N VAL A 120 5.00 19.97 -2.06
CA VAL A 120 3.93 19.15 -1.48
C VAL A 120 3.39 18.18 -2.53
N ASP A 121 3.21 18.65 -3.77
CA ASP A 121 2.78 17.81 -4.89
C ASP A 121 3.77 16.68 -5.18
N GLN A 122 5.08 16.94 -5.10
CA GLN A 122 6.12 15.92 -5.22
C GLN A 122 6.04 14.88 -4.08
N LYS A 123 5.80 15.30 -2.83
CA LYS A 123 5.62 14.39 -1.70
C LYS A 123 4.36 13.53 -1.83
N ILE A 124 3.26 14.11 -2.30
CA ILE A 124 2.01 13.39 -2.60
C ILE A 124 2.23 12.37 -3.72
N LYS A 125 2.92 12.77 -4.79
CA LYS A 125 3.29 11.86 -5.88
C LYS A 125 4.13 10.69 -5.36
N TYR A 126 5.19 10.98 -4.60
CA TYR A 126 6.04 9.97 -3.99
C TYR A 126 5.25 8.98 -3.12
N ALA A 127 4.34 9.49 -2.28
CA ALA A 127 3.48 8.66 -1.43
C ALA A 127 2.54 7.76 -2.25
N ASN A 128 1.98 8.27 -3.35
CA ASN A 128 1.17 7.48 -4.28
C ASN A 128 1.99 6.38 -4.97
N ASP A 129 3.19 6.71 -5.45
CA ASP A 129 4.08 5.77 -6.11
C ASP A 129 4.44 4.61 -5.15
N LEU A 130 4.84 4.96 -3.92
CA LEU A 130 5.12 4.00 -2.85
C LEU A 130 3.90 3.14 -2.52
N SER A 131 2.72 3.75 -2.35
CA SER A 131 1.47 3.05 -2.04
C SER A 131 1.09 2.07 -3.14
N SER A 132 1.35 2.42 -4.41
CA SER A 132 1.09 1.53 -5.55
C SER A 132 1.97 0.27 -5.53
N GLY A 133 3.20 0.39 -5.05
CA GLY A 133 4.10 -0.74 -4.79
C GLY A 133 3.61 -1.63 -3.65
N VAL A 134 3.16 -1.03 -2.54
CA VAL A 134 2.59 -1.78 -1.41
C VAL A 134 1.33 -2.54 -1.82
N ILE A 135 0.41 -1.88 -2.54
CA ILE A 135 -0.81 -2.50 -3.05
C ILE A 135 -0.48 -3.66 -3.98
N PHE A 136 0.51 -3.50 -4.86
CA PHE A 136 0.96 -4.59 -5.72
C PHE A 136 1.51 -5.78 -4.94
N GLY A 137 2.31 -5.55 -3.89
CA GLY A 137 2.74 -6.62 -2.99
C GLY A 137 1.55 -7.34 -2.33
N ARG A 138 0.53 -6.59 -1.88
CA ARG A 138 -0.72 -7.17 -1.36
C ARG A 138 -1.45 -7.99 -2.42
N GLU A 139 -1.52 -7.51 -3.65
CA GLU A 139 -2.17 -8.20 -4.76
C GLU A 139 -1.50 -9.55 -5.05
N LEU A 140 -0.17 -9.61 -5.02
CA LEU A 140 0.55 -10.86 -5.17
C LEU A 140 0.21 -11.83 -4.03
N VAL A 141 0.41 -11.42 -2.77
CA VAL A 141 0.14 -12.28 -1.59
C VAL A 141 -1.33 -12.71 -1.48
N ASN A 142 -2.27 -11.85 -1.85
CA ASN A 142 -3.70 -12.17 -1.80
C ASN A 142 -4.10 -13.22 -2.82
N SER A 143 -3.38 -13.30 -3.95
CA SER A 143 -3.69 -14.23 -5.03
C SER A 143 -3.47 -15.66 -4.56
N PRO A 144 -4.47 -16.56 -4.72
CA PRO A 144 -4.31 -17.94 -4.31
C PRO A 144 -3.28 -18.65 -5.20
N ALA A 145 -2.63 -19.69 -4.68
CA ALA A 145 -1.50 -20.35 -5.33
C ALA A 145 -1.83 -21.02 -6.69
N ASN A 146 -3.11 -21.30 -6.95
CA ASN A 146 -3.57 -21.76 -8.26
C ASN A 146 -3.64 -20.64 -9.32
N VAL A 147 -3.62 -19.37 -8.89
CA VAL A 147 -3.57 -18.18 -9.77
C VAL A 147 -2.16 -17.64 -9.85
N LEU A 148 -1.49 -17.44 -8.71
CA LEU A 148 -0.11 -16.96 -8.68
C LEU A 148 0.86 -18.14 -8.57
N THR A 149 1.17 -18.75 -9.70
CA THR A 149 2.19 -19.80 -9.83
C THR A 149 3.59 -19.18 -10.03
N PRO A 150 4.69 -19.97 -9.95
CA PRO A 150 6.03 -19.46 -10.22
C PRO A 150 6.17 -18.82 -11.62
N ALA A 151 5.50 -19.40 -12.62
CA ALA A 151 5.48 -18.85 -13.98
C ALA A 151 4.79 -17.48 -14.02
N VAL A 152 3.62 -17.34 -13.40
CA VAL A 152 2.90 -16.05 -13.33
C VAL A 152 3.71 -15.02 -12.56
N LEU A 153 4.40 -15.42 -11.49
CA LEU A 153 5.29 -14.52 -10.75
C LEU A 153 6.47 -14.01 -11.62
N ALA A 154 7.00 -14.86 -12.51
CA ALA A 154 8.02 -14.48 -13.48
C ALA A 154 7.48 -13.56 -14.59
N GLU A 155 6.23 -13.78 -15.01
CA GLU A 155 5.54 -12.86 -15.92
C GLU A 155 5.37 -11.47 -15.29
N GLU A 156 5.03 -11.38 -14.01
CA GLU A 156 4.94 -10.08 -13.31
C GLU A 156 6.28 -9.33 -13.30
N ALA A 157 7.41 -10.03 -13.20
CA ALA A 157 8.73 -9.43 -13.35
C ALA A 157 8.96 -8.88 -14.75
N SER A 158 8.59 -9.67 -15.77
CA SER A 158 8.69 -9.27 -17.16
C SER A 158 7.81 -8.05 -17.45
N LYS A 159 6.60 -7.98 -16.87
CA LYS A 159 5.70 -6.82 -16.97
C LYS A 159 6.29 -5.57 -16.34
N ILE A 160 6.93 -5.66 -15.17
CA ILE A 160 7.64 -4.53 -14.55
C ILE A 160 8.75 -4.02 -15.47
N ALA A 161 9.61 -4.91 -15.95
CA ALA A 161 10.71 -4.53 -16.84
C ALA A 161 10.20 -3.92 -18.15
N SER A 162 9.11 -4.44 -18.71
CA SER A 162 8.48 -3.85 -19.90
C SER A 162 7.85 -2.48 -19.62
N THR A 163 7.22 -2.30 -18.46
CA THR A 163 6.54 -1.05 -18.08
C THR A 163 7.55 0.07 -17.81
N PHE A 164 8.71 -0.28 -17.26
CA PHE A 164 9.78 0.65 -16.87
C PHE A 164 11.07 0.34 -17.63
N SER A 165 10.97 0.10 -18.94
CA SER A 165 12.06 -0.41 -19.78
C SER A 165 13.26 0.54 -19.91
N ASP A 166 13.10 1.79 -19.51
CA ASP A 166 14.18 2.78 -19.48
C ASP A 166 15.10 2.63 -18.26
N VAL A 167 14.65 1.94 -17.21
CA VAL A 167 15.41 1.73 -15.97
C VAL A 167 15.48 0.28 -15.52
N PHE A 168 14.62 -0.61 -16.02
CA PHE A 168 14.56 -2.02 -15.61
C PHE A 168 14.83 -3.01 -16.74
N THR A 169 15.53 -4.09 -16.38
CA THR A 169 15.63 -5.32 -17.18
C THR A 169 15.23 -6.53 -16.35
N ALA A 170 14.63 -7.53 -16.98
CA ALA A 170 14.31 -8.82 -16.36
C ALA A 170 15.08 -9.96 -17.04
N THR A 171 15.67 -10.83 -16.22
CA THR A 171 16.20 -12.12 -16.66
C THR A 171 15.48 -13.21 -15.86
N VAL A 172 14.88 -14.17 -16.56
CA VAL A 172 14.21 -15.31 -15.95
C VAL A 172 14.97 -16.57 -16.34
N LEU A 173 15.41 -17.33 -15.35
CA LEU A 173 16.13 -18.58 -15.56
C LEU A 173 15.16 -19.75 -15.36
N ASP A 174 15.11 -20.64 -16.33
CA ASP A 174 14.33 -21.87 -16.25
C ASP A 174 15.10 -22.99 -15.52
N VAL A 175 14.50 -24.17 -15.48
CA VAL A 175 15.05 -25.36 -14.82
C VAL A 175 16.45 -25.70 -15.35
N GLU A 176 16.62 -25.72 -16.67
CA GLU A 176 17.88 -26.13 -17.30
C GLU A 176 18.98 -25.12 -16.99
N LYS A 177 18.66 -23.82 -17.06
CA LYS A 177 19.64 -22.79 -16.71
C LYS A 177 20.02 -22.81 -15.23
N CYS A 178 19.07 -23.10 -14.34
CA CYS A 178 19.35 -23.29 -12.92
C CYS A 178 20.24 -24.52 -12.66
N LYS A 179 20.07 -25.61 -13.43
CA LYS A 179 20.92 -26.81 -13.35
C LYS A 179 22.35 -26.49 -13.78
N GLU A 180 22.52 -25.80 -14.91
CA GLU A 180 23.84 -25.34 -15.39
C GLU A 180 24.58 -24.50 -14.34
N LEU A 181 23.85 -23.64 -13.64
CA LEU A 181 24.37 -22.81 -12.56
C LEU A 181 24.52 -23.55 -11.22
N LYS A 182 24.31 -24.88 -11.19
CA LYS A 182 24.45 -25.75 -10.01
C LYS A 182 23.60 -25.32 -8.82
N MET A 183 22.39 -24.79 -9.07
CA MET A 183 21.44 -24.36 -8.03
C MET A 183 20.70 -25.53 -7.37
N GLY A 184 21.45 -26.54 -6.90
CA GLY A 184 20.90 -27.81 -6.41
C GLY A 184 19.93 -27.68 -5.23
N SER A 185 20.18 -26.75 -4.30
CA SER A 185 19.27 -26.50 -3.16
C SER A 185 17.91 -25.97 -3.62
N TYR A 186 17.91 -24.99 -4.53
CA TYR A 186 16.69 -24.42 -5.10
C TYR A 186 15.90 -25.45 -5.91
N LEU A 187 16.60 -26.18 -6.79
CA LEU A 187 15.98 -27.21 -7.62
C LEU A 187 15.46 -28.40 -6.78
N GLY A 188 16.12 -28.74 -5.68
CA GLY A 188 15.66 -29.77 -4.75
C GLY A 188 14.32 -29.43 -4.11
N VAL A 189 14.10 -28.17 -3.71
CA VAL A 189 12.82 -27.70 -3.18
C VAL A 189 11.72 -27.75 -4.26
N ALA A 190 12.05 -27.34 -5.49
CA ALA A 190 11.08 -27.28 -6.59
C ALA A 190 10.73 -28.64 -7.21
N ALA A 191 11.53 -29.69 -6.97
CA ALA A 191 11.47 -30.97 -7.67
C ALA A 191 10.12 -31.69 -7.60
N ALA A 192 9.32 -31.43 -6.56
CA ALA A 192 8.01 -32.06 -6.37
C ALA A 192 6.84 -31.25 -6.97
N SER A 193 7.08 -30.06 -7.51
CA SER A 193 6.03 -29.18 -8.02
C SER A 193 5.64 -29.53 -9.46
N ALA A 194 4.33 -29.56 -9.73
CA ALA A 194 3.81 -29.62 -11.10
C ALA A 194 3.96 -28.27 -11.84
N ASN A 195 4.16 -27.16 -11.12
CA ASN A 195 4.48 -25.86 -11.68
C ASN A 195 6.01 -25.65 -11.65
N PRO A 196 6.68 -25.63 -12.81
CA PRO A 196 8.14 -25.52 -12.86
C PRO A 196 8.68 -24.23 -12.22
N PRO A 197 9.86 -24.30 -11.55
CA PRO A 197 10.49 -23.14 -10.95
C PRO A 197 10.99 -22.16 -12.02
N HIS A 198 10.94 -20.87 -11.69
CA HIS A 198 11.52 -19.79 -12.46
C HIS A 198 12.34 -18.92 -11.52
N PHE A 199 13.65 -18.79 -11.77
CA PHE A 199 14.49 -17.89 -10.96
C PHE A 199 14.48 -16.51 -11.59
N ILE A 200 13.97 -15.52 -10.86
CA ILE A 200 13.74 -14.18 -11.39
C ILE A 200 14.83 -13.22 -10.92
N HIS A 201 15.49 -12.55 -11.88
CA HIS A 201 16.42 -11.46 -11.67
C HIS A 201 15.89 -10.15 -12.30
N LEU A 202 15.52 -9.17 -11.47
CA LEU A 202 15.26 -7.80 -11.94
C LEU A 202 16.49 -6.94 -11.66
N CYS A 203 16.86 -6.09 -12.62
CA CYS A 203 17.94 -5.13 -12.45
C CYS A 203 17.43 -3.73 -12.77
N TYR A 204 17.52 -2.83 -11.79
CA TYR A 204 17.31 -1.40 -11.93
C TYR A 204 18.64 -0.70 -12.17
N LYS A 205 18.68 0.23 -13.13
CA LYS A 205 19.78 1.17 -13.34
C LYS A 205 19.25 2.59 -13.50
N PRO A 206 19.90 3.60 -12.90
CA PRO A 206 19.46 4.97 -13.04
C PRO A 206 19.72 5.46 -14.48
N THR A 207 18.84 6.32 -14.99
CA THR A 207 18.90 6.81 -16.38
C THR A 207 20.15 7.61 -16.70
N ASP A 208 20.75 8.25 -15.69
CA ASP A 208 21.99 9.02 -15.83
C ASP A 208 23.26 8.14 -15.86
N GLY A 209 23.11 6.83 -15.63
CA GLY A 209 24.20 5.85 -15.58
C GLY A 209 25.15 6.02 -14.38
N ASN A 210 24.94 7.02 -13.52
CA ASN A 210 25.84 7.28 -12.39
C ASN A 210 25.48 6.37 -11.23
N ILE A 211 26.34 5.38 -10.96
CA ILE A 211 26.11 4.38 -9.91
C ILE A 211 27.11 4.62 -8.78
N LYS A 212 26.60 5.04 -7.62
CA LYS A 212 27.38 5.22 -6.38
C LYS A 212 27.30 4.01 -5.46
N ARG A 213 26.23 3.23 -5.57
CA ARG A 213 25.97 2.06 -4.72
C ARG A 213 25.26 0.96 -5.51
N LYS A 214 25.68 -0.29 -5.28
CA LYS A 214 25.00 -1.49 -5.76
C LYS A 214 24.32 -2.19 -4.59
N LEU A 215 23.05 -2.55 -4.75
CA LEU A 215 22.25 -3.22 -3.73
C LEU A 215 21.63 -4.48 -4.30
N VAL A 216 21.59 -5.54 -3.49
CA VAL A 216 20.83 -6.75 -3.81
C VAL A 216 19.77 -6.92 -2.73
N ILE A 217 18.51 -7.06 -3.14
CA ILE A 217 17.42 -7.42 -2.24
C ILE A 217 16.89 -8.77 -2.68
N VAL A 218 16.88 -9.71 -1.74
CA VAL A 218 16.47 -11.10 -1.99
C VAL A 218 15.12 -11.33 -1.32
N GLY A 219 14.16 -11.85 -2.08
CA GLY A 219 12.83 -12.18 -1.59
C GLY A 219 12.54 -13.67 -1.71
N LYS A 220 12.10 -14.30 -0.61
CA LYS A 220 11.59 -15.68 -0.59
C LYS A 220 10.39 -15.83 -1.53
N GLY A 221 10.41 -16.83 -2.41
CA GLY A 221 9.53 -16.94 -3.58
C GLY A 221 8.52 -18.10 -3.57
N LEU A 222 8.42 -18.91 -2.51
CA LEU A 222 7.46 -20.02 -2.44
C LEU A 222 6.01 -19.57 -2.63
N THR A 223 5.47 -19.80 -3.83
CA THR A 223 4.08 -19.48 -4.15
C THR A 223 3.07 -20.33 -3.38
N PHE A 224 3.50 -21.50 -2.88
CA PHE A 224 2.81 -22.29 -1.88
C PHE A 224 3.79 -23.20 -1.16
N ASP A 225 3.67 -23.31 0.16
CA ASP A 225 4.47 -24.22 0.98
C ASP A 225 3.57 -25.24 1.69
N SER A 226 3.58 -26.48 1.20
CA SER A 226 2.91 -27.59 1.87
C SER A 226 3.70 -28.16 3.06
N GLY A 227 5.00 -27.84 3.15
CA GLY A 227 5.99 -28.52 3.99
C GLY A 227 6.71 -29.70 3.29
N GLY A 228 6.25 -30.09 2.10
CA GLY A 228 6.79 -31.25 1.37
C GLY A 228 6.43 -32.58 2.03
N TYR A 229 7.36 -33.54 2.06
CA TYR A 229 7.17 -34.79 2.79
C TYR A 229 6.87 -34.56 4.28
N ASN A 230 7.48 -33.53 4.87
CA ASN A 230 7.15 -33.01 6.19
C ASN A 230 5.93 -32.10 6.09
N ILE A 231 4.81 -32.68 5.67
CA ILE A 231 3.56 -31.98 5.45
C ILE A 231 3.17 -31.17 6.69
N LYS A 232 2.82 -29.89 6.50
CA LYS A 232 2.31 -29.02 7.56
C LYS A 232 1.02 -29.63 8.10
N THR A 233 1.12 -30.18 9.31
CA THR A 233 0.04 -30.88 9.99
C THR A 233 -0.03 -30.44 11.45
N GLY A 234 -1.17 -30.65 12.08
CA GLY A 234 -1.42 -30.28 13.46
C GLY A 234 -2.09 -28.92 13.66
N PRO A 235 -2.56 -28.63 14.90
CA PRO A 235 -3.24 -27.38 15.21
C PRO A 235 -2.33 -26.16 14.96
N GLY A 236 -2.86 -25.15 14.27
CA GLY A 236 -2.14 -23.90 14.00
C GLY A 236 -1.08 -23.96 12.89
N CYS A 237 -0.95 -25.07 12.17
CA CYS A 237 0.05 -25.20 11.09
C CYS A 237 -0.18 -24.23 9.91
N SER A 238 -1.38 -23.65 9.79
CA SER A 238 -1.72 -22.57 8.85
C SER A 238 -1.47 -22.90 7.38
N ILE A 239 -1.53 -24.19 7.00
CA ILE A 239 -1.24 -24.64 5.63
C ILE A 239 -2.12 -23.93 4.58
N GLU A 240 -3.36 -23.60 4.95
CA GLU A 240 -4.33 -22.87 4.14
C GLU A 240 -3.91 -21.41 3.84
N LEU A 241 -3.02 -20.83 4.65
CA LEU A 241 -2.49 -19.48 4.47
C LEU A 241 -1.19 -19.45 3.66
N MET A 242 -0.57 -20.60 3.37
CA MET A 242 0.78 -20.70 2.82
C MET A 242 0.98 -20.11 1.40
N LYS A 243 -0.08 -19.60 0.76
CA LYS A 243 0.05 -18.68 -0.38
C LYS A 243 0.88 -17.43 -0.05
N PHE A 244 0.93 -17.03 1.23
CA PHE A 244 1.69 -15.88 1.70
C PHE A 244 3.20 -16.15 1.86
N ASP A 245 3.68 -17.37 1.62
CA ASP A 245 5.07 -17.75 1.86
C ASP A 245 6.04 -17.15 0.81
N MET A 246 5.47 -16.51 -0.22
CA MET A 246 6.15 -15.61 -1.16
C MET A 246 6.09 -14.13 -0.73
N GLY A 247 5.64 -13.81 0.49
CA GLY A 247 5.49 -12.44 0.99
C GLY A 247 6.79 -11.62 0.95
N GLY A 248 7.94 -12.29 1.12
CA GLY A 248 9.25 -11.69 0.89
C GLY A 248 9.41 -11.23 -0.56
N SER A 249 9.24 -12.13 -1.52
CA SER A 249 9.24 -11.82 -2.96
C SER A 249 8.24 -10.71 -3.31
N ALA A 250 7.02 -10.75 -2.76
CA ALA A 250 6.01 -9.72 -2.95
C ALA A 250 6.48 -8.32 -2.51
N ALA A 251 7.18 -8.22 -1.38
CA ALA A 251 7.76 -6.96 -0.91
C ALA A 251 8.85 -6.46 -1.87
N VAL A 252 9.69 -7.35 -2.39
CA VAL A 252 10.73 -6.99 -3.38
C VAL A 252 10.12 -6.55 -4.71
N PHE A 253 9.04 -7.18 -5.15
CA PHE A 253 8.24 -6.76 -6.30
C PHE A 253 7.57 -5.40 -6.09
N GLY A 254 6.98 -5.17 -4.92
CA GLY A 254 6.41 -3.87 -4.55
C GLY A 254 7.47 -2.76 -4.56
N ALA A 255 8.66 -3.04 -4.04
CA ALA A 255 9.79 -2.13 -4.11
C ALA A 255 10.22 -1.85 -5.57
N ALA A 256 10.30 -2.88 -6.43
CA ALA A 256 10.62 -2.70 -7.84
C ALA A 256 9.62 -1.76 -8.55
N LYS A 257 8.32 -1.95 -8.31
CA LYS A 257 7.26 -1.11 -8.88
C LYS A 257 7.39 0.34 -8.42
N ALA A 258 7.62 0.57 -7.13
CA ALA A 258 7.84 1.92 -6.60
C ALA A 258 9.12 2.57 -7.17
N LEU A 259 10.22 1.82 -7.25
CA LEU A 259 11.48 2.30 -7.82
C LEU A 259 11.35 2.68 -9.29
N GLY A 260 10.57 1.94 -10.08
CA GLY A 260 10.32 2.24 -11.50
C GLY A 260 9.59 3.57 -11.71
N GLN A 261 8.76 3.97 -10.74
CA GLN A 261 8.05 5.25 -10.74
C GLN A 261 8.89 6.41 -10.18
N ILE A 262 9.64 6.15 -9.10
CA ILE A 262 10.43 7.16 -8.38
C ILE A 262 11.73 7.49 -9.11
N LYS A 263 12.35 6.48 -9.74
CA LYS A 263 13.62 6.57 -10.49
C LYS A 263 14.75 7.26 -9.69
N PRO A 264 15.12 6.73 -8.51
CA PRO A 264 16.17 7.35 -7.70
C PRO A 264 17.54 7.32 -8.41
N PRO A 265 18.34 8.39 -8.33
CA PRO A 265 19.67 8.43 -8.92
C PRO A 265 20.70 7.71 -8.04
N GLY A 266 21.86 7.36 -8.60
CA GLY A 266 23.01 6.92 -7.80
C GLY A 266 22.99 5.46 -7.33
N VAL A 267 21.95 4.69 -7.63
CA VAL A 267 21.76 3.32 -7.12
C VAL A 267 21.49 2.35 -8.26
N GLU A 268 22.28 1.28 -8.35
CA GLU A 268 21.94 0.07 -9.11
C GLU A 268 21.35 -0.96 -8.13
N TRP A 269 20.21 -1.53 -8.47
CA TRP A 269 19.50 -2.45 -7.60
C TRP A 269 19.19 -3.76 -8.32
N HIS A 270 19.40 -4.88 -7.63
CA HIS A 270 19.09 -6.20 -8.14
C HIS A 270 18.10 -6.90 -7.21
N ARG A 271 17.03 -7.44 -7.79
CA ARG A 271 16.18 -8.44 -7.15
C ARG A 271 16.73 -9.81 -7.46
N HIS A 272 16.98 -10.61 -6.44
CA HIS A 272 17.19 -12.05 -6.60
C HIS A 272 16.07 -12.81 -5.89
N GLU A 273 15.80 -14.01 -6.39
CA GLU A 273 14.89 -14.93 -5.75
C GLU A 273 15.65 -15.87 -4.80
N ASN A 274 14.98 -16.29 -3.74
CA ASN A 274 15.38 -17.43 -2.93
C ASN A 274 14.15 -18.33 -2.76
N TRP A 275 14.35 -19.64 -2.54
CA TRP A 275 13.28 -20.63 -2.42
C TRP A 275 12.11 -20.12 -1.58
#